data_AF-A0ABD3T2T7-F1
#
_entry.id   AF-A0ABD3T2T7-F1
#
_cell.length_a   1.000
_cell.length_b   1.000
_cell.length_c   1.000
_cell.angle_alpha   90.00
_cell.angle_beta   90.00
_cell.angle_gamma   90.00
#
_symmetry.space_group_name_H-M   'P 1'
#
loop_
_entity.id
_entity.type
_entity.pdbx_description
1 polymer ?
#
loop_
_entity_poly.entity_id
_entity_poly.type
_entity_poly.pdbx_seq_one_letter_code
_entity_poly.pdbx_strand_id
1 'polypeptide(L)'
;MAFPNLLLFFFVFHFIHPKSAYSKCHKPFRCGNLGTLEFPLSNMQPECGLFMVNCSSPSIPKIQFSSGGIWYEIHKKLSTNQLVIIDPFLKLQLFDQNRNCLSLHNMSLPKSSSISLTLISPNITLFKCNNEPYNEEIRQRFDPYNYEHETCPSYTVYYRNPRNASLTNEIDVPSQCSVIQMPVNLHQLDSGDLFRLLTAEFIIEWNFSDDCSKCYNGGGLCTDDEMNSFHCKTVKFKNTPMLFLICKASNFFISKRHV
;
A
#
# COMPACT_ATOMS: atom_id res chain seq x y z
N MET A 1 15.84 -65.11 38.20
CA MET A 1 15.89 -65.07 36.71
C MET A 1 14.54 -64.58 36.21
N ALA A 2 14.55 -63.83 35.10
CA ALA A 2 13.45 -63.15 34.40
C ALA A 2 13.19 -61.66 34.78
N PHE A 3 13.50 -60.81 33.79
CA PHE A 3 13.24 -59.38 33.61
C PHE A 3 11.87 -59.19 32.87
N PRO A 4 11.42 -57.96 32.52
CA PRO A 4 10.46 -57.09 33.21
C PRO A 4 9.12 -56.97 32.43
N ASN A 5 8.15 -56.17 32.87
CA ASN A 5 7.09 -55.66 31.98
C ASN A 5 6.53 -54.35 32.57
N LEU A 6 7.07 -53.21 32.14
CA LEU A 6 6.64 -52.40 31.00
C LEU A 6 5.37 -51.59 31.31
N LEU A 7 5.63 -50.32 31.63
CA LEU A 7 4.72 -49.23 31.95
C LEU A 7 3.66 -49.03 30.87
N LEU A 8 2.38 -49.13 31.26
CA LEU A 8 1.24 -48.58 30.53
C LEU A 8 0.86 -47.23 31.14
N PHE A 9 1.34 -46.15 30.54
CA PHE A 9 0.73 -44.82 30.69
C PHE A 9 0.49 -44.24 29.30
N PHE A 10 -0.67 -44.54 28.73
CA PHE A 10 -1.21 -43.86 27.56
C PHE A 10 -1.65 -42.45 27.97
N PHE A 11 -0.74 -41.47 27.91
CA PHE A 11 -1.15 -40.07 27.88
C PHE A 11 -1.57 -39.74 26.45
N VAL A 12 -2.87 -39.83 26.17
CA VAL A 12 -3.50 -39.23 25.00
C VAL A 12 -3.47 -37.71 25.19
N PHE A 13 -2.34 -37.09 24.86
CA PHE A 13 -2.32 -35.66 24.61
C PHE A 13 -3.04 -35.43 23.28
N HIS A 14 -4.32 -35.07 23.34
CA HIS A 14 -4.96 -34.33 22.26
C HIS A 14 -4.21 -33.00 22.12
N PHE A 15 -3.14 -33.00 21.33
CA PHE A 15 -2.51 -31.80 20.82
C PHE A 15 -3.49 -31.14 19.86
N ILE A 16 -4.39 -30.31 20.39
CA ILE A 16 -4.96 -29.23 19.61
C ILE A 16 -3.78 -28.30 19.33
N HIS A 17 -3.10 -28.54 18.21
CA HIS A 17 -2.14 -27.59 17.66
C HIS A 17 -2.92 -26.31 17.34
N PRO A 18 -2.65 -25.16 17.98
CA PRO A 18 -2.86 -23.91 17.28
C PRO A 18 -1.86 -23.94 16.12
N LYS A 19 -2.29 -24.37 14.94
CA LYS A 19 -1.54 -24.13 13.70
C LYS A 19 -1.30 -22.62 13.67
N SER A 20 -0.07 -22.20 13.95
CA SER A 20 0.30 -20.79 14.01
C SER A 20 -0.23 -20.09 12.75
N ALA A 21 -1.21 -19.20 12.93
CA ALA A 21 -1.87 -18.47 11.84
C ALA A 21 -0.84 -17.78 10.94
N TYR A 22 0.29 -17.35 11.53
CA TYR A 22 1.37 -16.63 10.87
C TYR A 22 2.17 -17.43 9.83
N SER A 23 2.29 -18.76 9.98
CA SER A 23 2.92 -19.61 8.95
C SER A 23 2.14 -19.63 7.62
N LYS A 24 0.87 -19.18 7.63
CA LYS A 24 0.04 -19.05 6.44
C LYS A 24 0.25 -17.70 5.73
N CYS A 25 0.61 -16.64 6.45
CA CYS A 25 0.74 -15.29 5.92
C CYS A 25 1.89 -15.13 4.90
N HIS A 26 2.95 -15.92 5.04
CA HIS A 26 4.11 -15.84 4.12
C HIS A 26 3.88 -16.49 2.76
N LYS A 27 2.70 -17.06 2.49
CA LYS A 27 2.45 -17.76 1.23
C LYS A 27 1.88 -16.80 0.18
N PRO A 28 2.52 -16.70 -0.99
CA PRO A 28 1.91 -16.02 -2.13
C PRO A 28 0.54 -16.62 -2.45
N PHE A 29 -0.40 -15.78 -2.89
CA PHE A 29 -1.77 -16.18 -3.17
C PHE A 29 -2.18 -15.78 -4.59
N ARG A 30 -3.14 -16.50 -5.17
CA ARG A 30 -3.67 -16.21 -6.51
C ARG A 30 -4.79 -15.16 -6.43
N CYS A 31 -4.80 -14.22 -7.37
CA CYS A 31 -5.78 -13.14 -7.44
C CYS A 31 -6.26 -12.91 -8.88
N GLY A 32 -7.15 -13.78 -9.36
CA GLY A 32 -7.72 -13.68 -10.72
C GLY A 32 -6.66 -13.47 -11.80
N ASN A 33 -6.88 -12.46 -12.65
CA ASN A 33 -5.99 -12.11 -13.76
C ASN A 33 -4.70 -11.38 -13.33
N LEU A 34 -4.57 -10.97 -12.07
CA LEU A 34 -3.34 -10.37 -11.54
C LEU A 34 -2.25 -11.41 -11.29
N GLY A 35 -2.59 -12.71 -11.39
CA GLY A 35 -1.67 -13.81 -11.16
C GLY A 35 -1.41 -14.03 -9.68
N THR A 36 -0.14 -14.22 -9.32
CA THR A 36 0.27 -14.43 -7.92
C THR A 36 0.63 -13.08 -7.28
N LEU A 37 0.06 -12.82 -6.12
CA LEU A 37 0.38 -11.69 -5.25
C LEU A 37 1.08 -12.19 -3.98
N GLU A 38 1.85 -11.32 -3.35
CA GLU A 38 2.65 -11.62 -2.16
C GLU A 38 2.71 -10.40 -1.23
N PHE A 39 3.37 -10.56 -0.09
CA PHE A 39 3.60 -9.48 0.86
C PHE A 39 4.20 -8.24 0.15
N PRO A 40 3.71 -7.01 0.40
CA PRO A 40 2.89 -6.57 1.54
C PRO A 40 1.38 -6.82 1.41
N LEU A 41 0.93 -7.40 0.30
CA LEU A 41 -0.49 -7.60 0.04
C LEU A 41 -1.01 -8.82 0.80
N SER A 42 -2.25 -8.77 1.28
CA SER A 42 -2.94 -9.92 1.85
C SER A 42 -4.38 -10.02 1.35
N ASN A 43 -4.85 -11.24 1.05
CA ASN A 43 -6.22 -11.44 0.59
C ASN A 43 -7.18 -11.55 1.77
N MET A 44 -7.88 -10.46 2.08
CA MET A 44 -8.89 -10.39 3.15
C MET A 44 -8.38 -10.93 4.51
N GLN A 45 -7.08 -10.76 4.77
CA GLN A 45 -6.38 -11.20 5.98
C GLN A 45 -5.56 -10.02 6.55
N PRO A 46 -6.19 -9.12 7.33
CA PRO A 46 -5.54 -7.90 7.81
C PRO A 46 -4.32 -8.16 8.70
N GLU A 47 -4.22 -9.34 9.32
CA GLU A 47 -3.08 -9.75 10.14
C GLU A 47 -1.86 -10.23 9.32
N CYS A 48 -2.04 -10.46 8.02
CA CYS A 48 -1.04 -11.08 7.15
C CYS A 48 -0.34 -10.14 6.16
N GLY A 49 -0.73 -8.86 6.11
CA GLY A 49 -0.17 -7.90 5.17
C GLY A 49 -0.42 -6.45 5.59
N LEU A 50 0.30 -5.53 4.95
CA LEU A 50 0.15 -4.09 5.17
C LEU A 50 -1.02 -3.53 4.35
N PHE A 51 -1.31 -4.12 3.18
CA PHE A 51 -2.43 -3.69 2.33
C PHE A 51 -3.39 -4.85 2.07
N MET A 52 -4.66 -4.58 2.31
CA MET A 52 -5.70 -5.59 2.15
C MET A 52 -6.20 -5.58 0.71
N VAL A 53 -6.22 -6.76 0.11
CA VAL A 53 -6.73 -7.01 -1.23
C VAL A 53 -7.97 -7.89 -1.13
N ASN A 54 -8.99 -7.60 -1.94
CA ASN A 54 -10.12 -8.47 -2.15
C ASN A 54 -10.04 -9.08 -3.55
N CYS A 55 -9.79 -10.38 -3.62
CA CYS A 55 -9.69 -11.13 -4.88
C CYS A 55 -10.98 -11.88 -5.25
N SER A 56 -12.12 -11.55 -4.66
CA SER A 56 -13.37 -12.29 -4.86
C SER A 56 -13.85 -12.21 -6.31
N SER A 57 -13.71 -13.32 -7.04
CA SER A 57 -14.28 -13.49 -8.39
C SER A 57 -15.82 -13.55 -8.31
N PRO A 58 -16.56 -12.99 -9.28
CA PRO A 58 -16.15 -12.44 -10.58
C PRO A 58 -15.81 -10.95 -10.57
N SER A 59 -15.67 -10.31 -9.41
CA SER A 59 -15.45 -8.87 -9.32
C SER A 59 -14.01 -8.46 -9.65
N ILE A 60 -13.83 -7.23 -10.12
CA ILE A 60 -12.51 -6.60 -10.30
C ILE A 60 -11.81 -6.61 -8.92
N PRO A 61 -10.57 -7.12 -8.81
CA PRO A 61 -9.86 -7.12 -7.54
C PRO A 61 -9.74 -5.70 -6.98
N LYS A 62 -9.88 -5.57 -5.67
CA LYS A 62 -9.82 -4.27 -5.00
C LYS A 62 -8.71 -4.24 -3.95
N ILE A 63 -8.16 -3.07 -3.69
CA ILE A 63 -7.16 -2.83 -2.66
C ILE A 63 -7.60 -1.72 -1.72
N GLN A 64 -7.25 -1.87 -0.45
CA GLN A 64 -7.39 -0.85 0.58
C GLN A 64 -6.03 -0.65 1.25
N PHE A 65 -5.51 0.58 1.18
CA PHE A 65 -4.19 0.93 1.72
C PHE A 65 -4.20 1.22 3.23
N SER A 66 -5.37 1.49 3.80
CA SER A 66 -5.56 1.74 5.23
C SER A 66 -6.84 1.09 5.71
N SER A 67 -6.77 0.40 6.85
CA SER A 67 -7.95 -0.25 7.44
C SER A 67 -9.13 0.72 7.54
N GLY A 68 -10.28 0.34 6.96
CA GLY A 68 -11.50 1.17 6.96
C GLY A 68 -11.50 2.35 5.97
N GLY A 69 -10.42 2.53 5.20
CA GLY A 69 -10.31 3.56 4.16
C GLY A 69 -11.03 3.22 2.84
N ILE A 70 -10.70 3.96 1.80
CA ILE A 70 -11.28 3.81 0.46
C ILE A 70 -10.78 2.52 -0.20
N TRP A 71 -11.68 1.85 -0.92
CA TRP A 71 -11.34 0.73 -1.80
C TRP A 71 -11.08 1.23 -3.22
N TYR A 72 -9.89 0.93 -3.73
CA TYR A 72 -9.52 1.20 -5.11
C TYR A 72 -9.61 -0.07 -5.93
N GLU A 73 -9.84 0.05 -7.24
CA GLU A 73 -9.81 -1.07 -8.17
C GLU A 73 -8.36 -1.32 -8.61
N ILE A 74 -7.96 -2.59 -8.68
CA ILE A 74 -6.66 -2.98 -9.24
C ILE A 74 -6.89 -3.36 -10.69
N HIS A 75 -6.45 -2.51 -11.61
CA HIS A 75 -6.59 -2.74 -13.04
C HIS A 75 -5.56 -3.77 -13.54
N LYS A 76 -4.30 -3.63 -13.11
CA LYS A 76 -3.18 -4.47 -13.60
C LYS A 76 -2.05 -4.56 -12.58
N LYS A 77 -1.36 -5.70 -12.57
CA LYS A 77 -0.04 -5.86 -11.94
C LYS A 77 1.06 -5.57 -12.97
N LEU A 78 1.94 -4.60 -12.69
CA LEU A 78 3.07 -4.27 -13.57
C LEU A 78 4.33 -5.05 -13.18
N SER A 79 4.61 -5.11 -11.88
CA SER A 79 5.76 -5.81 -11.29
C SER A 79 5.37 -6.39 -9.92
N THR A 80 6.34 -6.90 -9.16
CA THR A 80 6.12 -7.34 -7.77
C THR A 80 5.75 -6.19 -6.82
N ASN A 81 6.18 -4.96 -7.12
CA ASN A 81 6.00 -3.79 -6.27
C ASN A 81 5.21 -2.65 -6.92
N GLN A 82 4.58 -2.89 -8.08
CA GLN A 82 3.83 -1.87 -8.83
C GLN A 82 2.46 -2.38 -9.29
N LEU A 83 1.43 -1.57 -9.04
CA LEU A 83 0.05 -1.82 -9.47
C LEU A 83 -0.51 -0.60 -10.21
N VAL A 84 -1.28 -0.86 -11.26
CA VAL A 84 -2.19 0.13 -11.87
C VAL A 84 -3.49 0.12 -11.08
N ILE A 85 -3.84 1.26 -10.52
CA ILE A 85 -4.96 1.49 -9.63
C ILE A 85 -5.95 2.42 -10.31
N ILE A 86 -7.24 2.18 -10.10
CA ILE A 86 -8.32 3.07 -10.51
C ILE A 86 -9.04 3.53 -9.25
N ASP A 87 -9.15 4.85 -9.06
CA ASP A 87 -10.04 5.44 -8.07
C ASP A 87 -11.47 5.48 -8.62
N PRO A 88 -12.40 4.65 -8.08
CA PRO A 88 -13.76 4.60 -8.57
C PRO A 88 -14.54 5.89 -8.31
N PHE A 89 -14.24 6.61 -7.21
CA PHE A 89 -14.90 7.89 -6.92
C PHE A 89 -14.46 8.93 -7.95
N LEU A 90 -13.14 9.10 -8.13
CA LEU A 90 -12.61 10.04 -9.12
C LEU A 90 -13.09 9.71 -10.54
N LYS A 91 -13.14 8.42 -10.91
CA LYS A 91 -13.66 7.96 -12.20
C LYS A 91 -15.11 8.42 -12.44
N LEU A 92 -15.97 8.30 -11.44
CA LEU A 92 -17.36 8.75 -11.53
C LEU A 92 -17.44 10.28 -11.67
N GLN A 93 -16.64 11.02 -10.89
CA GLN A 93 -16.66 12.49 -10.95
C GLN A 93 -16.16 13.03 -12.29
N LEU A 94 -15.16 12.39 -12.90
CA LEU A 94 -14.62 12.79 -14.22
C LEU A 94 -15.58 12.41 -15.36
N PHE A 95 -16.39 11.35 -15.20
CA PHE A 95 -17.36 10.94 -16.22
C PHE A 95 -18.55 11.89 -16.35
N ASP A 96 -18.97 12.54 -15.26
CA ASP A 96 -20.19 13.35 -15.21
C ASP A 96 -20.12 14.63 -16.09
N GLN A 97 -18.95 14.96 -16.67
CA GLN A 97 -18.68 16.13 -17.54
C GLN A 97 -19.07 17.51 -16.97
N ASN A 98 -19.68 17.57 -15.80
CA ASN A 98 -20.20 18.75 -15.12
C ASN A 98 -19.11 19.57 -14.40
N ARG A 99 -17.82 19.39 -14.75
CA ARG A 99 -16.67 20.06 -14.10
C ARG A 99 -16.79 19.99 -12.58
N ASN A 100 -16.99 18.78 -12.06
CA ASN A 100 -17.32 18.62 -10.65
C ASN A 100 -16.08 18.86 -9.77
N CYS A 101 -16.09 19.98 -9.06
CA CYS A 101 -15.08 20.37 -8.09
C CYS A 101 -14.87 19.35 -6.95
N LEU A 102 -15.81 18.44 -6.70
CA LEU A 102 -15.61 17.34 -5.74
C LEU A 102 -14.50 16.37 -6.20
N SER A 103 -14.18 16.34 -7.49
CA SER A 103 -13.04 15.56 -8.01
C SER A 103 -11.68 16.11 -7.56
N LEU A 104 -11.59 17.41 -7.25
CA LEU A 104 -10.34 18.10 -6.91
C LEU A 104 -10.05 17.99 -5.41
N HIS A 105 -9.50 16.84 -5.04
CA HIS A 105 -9.19 16.51 -3.65
C HIS A 105 -7.76 16.00 -3.52
N ASN A 106 -7.23 16.00 -2.29
CA ASN A 106 -5.88 15.51 -2.07
C ASN A 106 -5.86 13.98 -2.09
N MET A 107 -5.11 13.40 -3.00
CA MET A 107 -4.79 11.98 -3.03
C MET A 107 -3.72 11.68 -1.99
N SER A 108 -4.14 11.54 -0.73
CA SER A 108 -3.19 11.22 0.35
C SER A 108 -2.99 9.72 0.44
N LEU A 109 -1.82 9.24 0.00
CA LEU A 109 -1.36 7.89 0.29
C LEU A 109 -1.09 7.77 1.79
N PRO A 110 -1.43 6.64 2.43
CA PRO A 110 -1.20 6.49 3.84
C PRO A 110 0.29 6.49 4.16
N LYS A 111 0.61 7.13 5.27
CA LYS A 111 1.97 7.13 5.82
C LYS A 111 2.17 5.84 6.60
N SER A 112 3.35 5.25 6.44
CA SER A 112 3.76 4.04 7.14
C SER A 112 5.27 4.11 7.40
N SER A 113 5.71 3.55 8.52
CA SER A 113 7.14 3.38 8.81
C SER A 113 7.70 2.06 8.29
N SER A 114 6.83 1.07 8.04
CA SER A 114 7.20 -0.19 7.41
C SER A 114 7.40 -0.08 5.89
N ILE A 115 6.64 0.80 5.23
CA ILE A 115 6.57 0.87 3.77
C ILE A 115 6.34 2.29 3.27
N SER A 116 7.03 2.68 2.20
CA SER A 116 6.74 3.91 1.47
C SER A 116 5.86 3.59 0.27
N LEU A 117 4.82 4.41 0.07
CA LEU A 117 3.95 4.38 -1.10
C LEU A 117 4.24 5.63 -1.94
N THR A 118 4.50 5.44 -3.23
CA THR A 118 4.79 6.52 -4.17
C THR A 118 3.84 6.45 -5.36
N LEU A 119 3.29 7.61 -5.73
CA LEU A 119 2.57 7.78 -6.99
C LEU A 119 3.60 8.04 -8.09
N ILE A 120 3.79 7.10 -9.02
CA ILE A 120 4.79 7.24 -10.10
C ILE A 120 4.16 7.63 -11.45
N SER A 121 2.85 7.81 -11.48
CA SER A 121 2.16 8.40 -12.63
C SER A 121 2.48 9.89 -12.78
N PRO A 122 2.48 10.42 -14.01
CA PRO A 122 2.43 11.85 -14.24
C PRO A 122 1.32 12.49 -13.41
N ASN A 123 1.66 13.55 -12.70
CA ASN A 123 0.72 14.28 -11.86
C ASN A 123 0.79 15.78 -12.16
N ILE A 124 -0.27 16.47 -11.74
CA ILE A 124 -0.33 17.92 -11.74
C ILE A 124 -0.49 18.41 -10.30
N THR A 125 0.22 19.47 -9.98
CA THR A 125 0.10 20.17 -8.71
C THR A 125 -0.94 21.28 -8.87
N LEU A 126 -2.00 21.24 -8.06
CA LEU A 126 -3.01 22.29 -7.99
C LEU A 126 -2.90 23.01 -6.64
N PHE A 127 -3.01 24.33 -6.66
CA PHE A 127 -3.05 25.19 -5.50
C PHE A 127 -4.49 25.60 -5.23
N LYS A 128 -5.12 24.94 -4.26
CA LYS A 128 -6.51 25.17 -3.86
C LYS A 128 -6.57 26.30 -2.83
N CYS A 129 -7.12 27.44 -3.22
CA CYS A 129 -7.18 28.64 -2.39
C CYS A 129 -8.63 29.07 -2.14
N ASN A 130 -8.94 29.56 -0.94
CA ASN A 130 -10.28 30.05 -0.62
C ASN A 130 -10.67 31.25 -1.49
N ASN A 131 -11.97 31.35 -1.84
CA ASN A 131 -12.52 32.50 -2.56
C ASN A 131 -12.74 33.68 -1.60
N GLU A 132 -11.69 34.21 -0.97
CA GLU A 132 -11.82 35.46 -0.23
C GLU A 132 -11.87 36.66 -1.18
N PRO A 133 -12.69 37.70 -0.88
CA PRO A 133 -13.03 38.76 -1.83
C PRO A 133 -11.84 39.63 -2.26
N TYR A 134 -10.69 39.57 -1.56
CA TYR A 134 -9.47 40.24 -1.98
C TYR A 134 -8.24 39.67 -1.27
N ASN A 135 -7.40 38.93 -2.01
CA ASN A 135 -6.11 38.46 -1.49
C ASN A 135 -5.00 38.82 -2.49
N GLU A 136 -4.25 39.89 -2.19
CA GLU A 136 -3.11 40.34 -3.01
C GLU A 136 -2.00 39.29 -3.09
N GLU A 137 -1.78 38.52 -2.03
CA GLU A 137 -0.76 37.46 -1.99
C GLU A 137 -1.06 36.40 -3.08
N ILE A 138 -2.31 35.95 -3.18
CA ILE A 138 -2.75 34.99 -4.21
C ILE A 138 -2.55 35.57 -5.62
N ARG A 139 -2.93 36.84 -5.84
CA ARG A 139 -2.80 37.49 -7.16
C ARG A 139 -1.35 37.70 -7.58
N GLN A 140 -0.48 38.08 -6.64
CA GLN A 140 0.95 38.22 -6.89
C GLN A 140 1.60 36.86 -7.15
N ARG A 141 1.11 35.80 -6.49
CA ARG A 141 1.68 34.46 -6.57
C ARG A 141 1.28 33.70 -7.84
N PHE A 142 0.01 33.80 -8.22
CA PHE A 142 -0.58 33.07 -9.34
C PHE A 142 -0.94 34.05 -10.45
N ASP A 143 0.10 34.51 -11.15
CA ASP A 143 -0.07 35.43 -12.25
C ASP A 143 -0.75 34.72 -13.46
N PRO A 144 -1.62 35.42 -14.21
CA PRO A 144 -2.33 34.82 -15.35
C PRO A 144 -1.45 34.40 -16.52
N TYR A 145 -0.16 34.79 -16.55
CA TYR A 145 0.75 34.40 -17.64
C TYR A 145 1.34 33.02 -17.40
N ASN A 146 1.57 32.65 -16.14
CA ASN A 146 2.16 31.35 -15.77
C ASN A 146 1.14 30.35 -15.21
N TYR A 147 -0.02 30.83 -14.72
CA TYR A 147 -1.02 30.01 -14.07
C TYR A 147 -2.40 30.09 -14.76
N GLU A 148 -2.96 28.91 -15.00
CA GLU A 148 -4.36 28.71 -15.31
C GLU A 148 -5.15 28.52 -14.02
N HIS A 149 -6.47 28.73 -14.07
CA HIS A 149 -7.33 28.57 -12.90
C HIS A 149 -8.68 27.96 -13.24
N GLU A 150 -9.27 27.27 -12.26
CA GLU A 150 -10.67 26.82 -12.29
C GLU A 150 -11.37 27.29 -11.02
N THR A 151 -12.50 27.97 -11.19
CA THR A 151 -13.28 28.53 -10.07
C THR A 151 -14.36 27.54 -9.64
N CYS A 152 -14.34 27.19 -8.36
CA CYS A 152 -15.35 26.39 -7.68
C CYS A 152 -16.19 27.28 -6.74
N PRO A 153 -17.35 26.81 -6.21
CA PRO A 153 -18.22 27.65 -5.39
C PRO A 153 -17.54 28.28 -4.16
N SER A 154 -16.66 27.55 -3.47
CA SER A 154 -16.00 28.01 -2.22
C SER A 154 -14.49 28.24 -2.33
N TYR A 155 -13.88 27.88 -3.46
CA TYR A 155 -12.44 27.98 -3.66
C TYR A 155 -12.10 28.11 -5.15
N THR A 156 -10.88 28.51 -5.45
CA THR A 156 -10.31 28.52 -6.80
C THR A 156 -9.05 27.67 -6.78
N VAL A 157 -8.85 26.85 -7.81
CA VAL A 157 -7.60 26.12 -8.01
C VAL A 157 -6.75 26.82 -9.04
N TYR A 158 -5.47 26.99 -8.74
CA TYR A 158 -4.46 27.49 -9.66
C TYR A 158 -3.49 26.37 -10.04
N TYR A 159 -3.08 26.31 -11.30
CA TYR A 159 -2.17 25.28 -11.78
C TYR A 159 -1.37 25.77 -12.98
N ARG A 160 -0.22 25.15 -13.21
CA ARG A 160 0.55 25.39 -14.43
C ARG A 160 0.17 24.37 -15.46
N ASN A 161 -0.01 24.81 -16.70
CA ASN A 161 -0.20 23.88 -17.81
C ASN A 161 1.07 23.01 -17.92
N PRO A 162 0.98 21.66 -17.88
CA PRO A 162 2.14 20.82 -17.98
C PRO A 162 2.93 21.01 -19.29
N ARG A 163 2.30 21.57 -20.34
CA ARG A 163 2.98 21.95 -21.60
C ARG A 163 4.02 23.06 -21.44
N ASN A 164 3.78 24.00 -20.53
CA ASN A 164 4.58 25.21 -20.36
C ASN A 164 5.39 25.19 -19.06
N ALA A 165 5.21 24.18 -18.22
CA ALA A 165 5.85 24.09 -16.93
C ALA A 165 7.29 23.59 -17.09
N SER A 166 8.27 24.50 -16.97
CA SER A 166 9.60 24.09 -16.55
C SER A 166 9.48 23.56 -15.11
N LEU A 167 9.93 22.32 -14.90
CA LEU A 167 10.14 21.76 -13.57
C LEU A 167 11.12 22.67 -12.83
N THR A 168 10.90 22.82 -11.52
CA THR A 168 11.72 23.58 -10.56
C THR A 168 11.26 25.03 -10.33
N ASN A 169 10.61 25.22 -9.17
CA ASN A 169 11.06 26.10 -8.09
C ASN A 169 10.32 25.65 -6.82
N GLU A 170 10.95 25.78 -5.65
CA GLU A 170 10.20 25.75 -4.39
C GLU A 170 9.16 26.88 -4.47
N ILE A 171 7.89 26.51 -4.41
CA ILE A 171 6.79 27.46 -4.45
C ILE A 171 6.36 27.66 -3.01
N ASP A 172 6.67 28.83 -2.44
CA ASP A 172 5.99 29.28 -1.23
C ASP A 172 4.49 29.32 -1.50
N VAL A 173 3.76 28.50 -0.75
CA VAL A 173 2.31 28.34 -0.86
C VAL A 173 1.66 29.39 0.05
N PRO A 174 0.81 30.28 -0.48
CA PRO A 174 0.13 31.26 0.34
C PRO A 174 -0.65 30.62 1.48
N SER A 175 -0.73 31.31 2.62
CA SER A 175 -1.33 30.77 3.86
C SER A 175 -2.79 30.28 3.70
N GLN A 176 -3.53 30.87 2.75
CA GLN A 176 -4.93 30.50 2.45
C GLN A 176 -5.07 29.39 1.39
N CYS A 177 -3.95 28.84 0.92
CA CYS A 177 -3.91 27.82 -0.11
C CYS A 177 -3.43 26.48 0.44
N SER A 178 -3.94 25.40 -0.14
CA SER A 178 -3.48 24.04 0.10
C SER A 178 -3.01 23.42 -1.21
N VAL A 179 -2.05 22.50 -1.12
CA VAL A 179 -1.52 21.80 -2.29
C VAL A 179 -2.26 20.47 -2.44
N ILE A 180 -2.74 20.20 -3.66
CA ILE A 180 -3.27 18.90 -4.04
C ILE A 180 -2.50 18.38 -5.25
N GLN A 181 -2.19 17.09 -5.24
CA GLN A 181 -1.59 16.41 -6.39
C GLN A 181 -2.60 15.45 -6.99
N MET A 182 -2.80 15.57 -8.30
CA MET A 182 -3.77 14.78 -9.03
C MET A 182 -3.10 14.06 -10.21
N PRO A 183 -3.42 12.78 -10.46
CA PRO A 183 -2.90 12.08 -11.62
C PRO A 183 -3.49 12.66 -12.92
N VAL A 184 -2.64 12.74 -13.96
CA VAL A 184 -3.01 13.27 -15.27
C VAL A 184 -2.72 12.30 -16.41
N ASN A 185 -3.54 12.41 -17.45
CA ASN A 185 -3.30 11.74 -18.72
C ASN A 185 -2.55 12.69 -19.67
N LEU A 186 -1.26 12.43 -19.88
CA LEU A 186 -0.43 13.24 -20.78
C LEU A 186 -0.90 13.19 -22.25
N HIS A 187 -1.69 12.19 -22.66
CA HIS A 187 -2.26 12.18 -24.00
C HIS A 187 -3.33 13.25 -24.23
N GLN A 188 -3.83 13.87 -23.15
CA GLN A 188 -4.87 14.89 -23.20
C GLN A 188 -4.35 16.31 -22.99
N LEU A 189 -3.02 16.52 -23.02
CA LEU A 189 -2.35 17.82 -22.86
C LEU A 189 -2.95 18.92 -23.74
N ASP A 190 -3.49 18.56 -24.91
CA ASP A 190 -4.07 19.50 -25.88
C ASP A 190 -5.48 20.01 -25.54
N SER A 191 -6.11 19.49 -24.50
CA SER A 191 -7.50 19.84 -24.16
C SER A 191 -7.68 21.30 -23.72
N GLY A 192 -6.65 21.90 -23.10
CA GLY A 192 -6.75 23.21 -22.43
C GLY A 192 -7.75 23.25 -21.27
N ASP A 193 -8.21 22.09 -20.79
CA ASP A 193 -9.24 21.95 -19.76
C ASP A 193 -8.72 21.00 -18.67
N LEU A 194 -8.64 21.51 -17.43
CA LEU A 194 -8.16 20.75 -16.27
C LEU A 194 -8.85 19.39 -16.13
N PHE A 195 -10.18 19.35 -16.20
CA PHE A 195 -10.95 18.12 -15.97
C PHE A 195 -10.74 17.09 -17.07
N ARG A 196 -10.37 17.55 -18.28
CA ARG A 196 -9.98 16.66 -19.38
C ARG A 196 -8.53 16.20 -19.28
N LEU A 197 -7.69 16.85 -18.46
CA LEU A 197 -6.31 16.40 -18.21
C LEU A 197 -6.26 15.35 -17.10
N LEU A 198 -7.17 15.41 -16.14
CA LEU A 198 -7.22 14.49 -15.00
C LEU A 198 -7.58 13.06 -15.44
N THR A 199 -7.06 12.08 -14.71
CA THR A 199 -7.41 10.67 -14.86
C THR A 199 -7.72 10.07 -13.50
N ALA A 200 -8.53 9.00 -13.47
CA ALA A 200 -8.75 8.21 -12.27
C ALA A 200 -7.76 7.04 -12.15
N GLU A 201 -6.99 6.78 -13.21
CA GLU A 201 -6.01 5.70 -13.27
C GLU A 201 -4.61 6.21 -12.93
N PHE A 202 -3.93 5.52 -12.02
CA PHE A 202 -2.57 5.85 -11.63
C PHE A 202 -1.79 4.62 -11.19
N ILE A 203 -0.46 4.74 -11.21
CA ILE A 203 0.46 3.69 -10.82
C ILE A 203 0.98 4.00 -9.42
N ILE A 204 0.81 3.03 -8.53
CA ILE A 204 1.47 3.03 -7.24
C ILE A 204 2.72 2.15 -7.30
N GLU A 205 3.76 2.60 -6.65
CA GLU A 205 4.94 1.81 -6.32
C GLU A 205 5.14 1.80 -4.81
N TRP A 206 5.65 0.70 -4.29
CA TRP A 206 6.06 0.64 -2.89
C TRP A 206 7.47 0.13 -2.69
N ASN A 207 8.09 0.60 -1.60
CA ASN A 207 9.40 0.17 -1.13
C ASN A 207 9.37 -0.07 0.37
N PHE A 208 9.95 -1.17 0.82
CA PHE A 208 10.06 -1.47 2.25
C PHE A 208 11.11 -0.58 2.91
N SER A 209 10.89 -0.23 4.17
CA SER A 209 11.97 0.28 5.01
C SER A 209 13.04 -0.79 5.23
N ASP A 210 14.25 -0.36 5.57
CA ASP A 210 15.34 -1.29 5.88
C ASP A 210 14.97 -2.22 7.03
N ASP A 211 14.27 -1.71 8.03
CA ASP A 211 13.86 -2.49 9.20
C ASP A 211 12.74 -3.49 8.86
N CYS A 212 11.78 -3.10 8.01
CA CYS A 212 10.79 -4.05 7.51
C CYS A 212 11.43 -5.13 6.65
N SER A 213 12.37 -4.77 5.77
CA SER A 213 13.11 -5.73 4.94
C SER A 213 13.86 -6.76 5.81
N LYS A 214 14.57 -6.30 6.85
CA LYS A 214 15.25 -7.20 7.81
C LYS A 214 14.26 -8.12 8.54
N CYS A 215 13.15 -7.56 9.01
CA CYS A 215 12.11 -8.32 9.70
C CYS A 215 11.53 -9.42 8.81
N TYR A 216 11.12 -9.06 7.59
CA TYR A 216 10.52 -9.98 6.64
C TYR A 216 11.49 -11.08 6.22
N ASN A 217 12.75 -10.73 5.93
CA ASN A 217 13.81 -11.69 5.60
C ASN A 217 14.15 -12.62 6.78
N GLY A 218 13.97 -12.15 8.02
CA GLY A 218 14.06 -12.95 9.24
C GLY A 218 12.84 -13.84 9.52
N GLY A 219 11.83 -13.84 8.64
CA GLY A 219 10.59 -14.60 8.80
C GLY A 219 9.57 -13.95 9.73
N GLY A 220 9.69 -12.66 10.01
CA GLY A 220 8.70 -11.85 10.72
C GLY A 220 7.74 -11.15 9.76
N LEU A 221 6.70 -10.51 10.31
CA LEU A 221 5.81 -9.62 9.57
C LEU A 221 5.95 -8.20 10.11
N CYS A 222 6.10 -7.25 9.19
CA CYS A 222 6.07 -5.83 9.50
C CYS A 222 4.63 -5.41 9.79
N THR A 223 4.44 -4.62 10.84
CA THR A 223 3.17 -3.99 11.16
C THR A 223 3.45 -2.61 11.73
N ASP A 224 2.53 -1.68 11.52
CA ASP A 224 2.59 -0.37 12.15
C ASP A 224 1.55 -0.29 13.28
N ASP A 225 1.87 0.45 14.33
CA ASP A 225 0.88 0.84 15.35
C ASP A 225 0.08 2.09 14.93
N GLU A 226 -0.87 2.49 15.78
CA GLU A 226 -1.73 3.66 15.53
C GLU A 226 -0.95 4.98 15.40
N MET A 227 0.30 5.01 15.90
CA MET A 227 1.21 6.16 15.79
C MET A 227 2.17 6.03 14.60
N ASN A 228 1.92 5.08 13.68
CA ASN A 228 2.79 4.72 12.55
C ASN A 228 4.19 4.28 12.99
N SER A 229 4.37 3.74 14.18
CA SER A 229 5.67 3.20 14.62
C SER A 229 5.83 1.77 14.15
N PHE A 230 7.05 1.44 13.70
CA PHE A 230 7.38 0.14 13.14
C PHE A 230 7.42 -0.95 14.22
N HIS A 231 6.82 -2.10 13.94
CA HIS A 231 6.90 -3.31 14.76
C HIS A 231 7.19 -4.55 13.90
N CYS A 232 8.11 -5.40 14.38
CA CYS A 232 8.38 -6.70 13.78
C CYS A 232 7.73 -7.82 14.59
N LYS A 233 6.67 -8.43 14.05
CA LYS A 233 6.02 -9.59 14.67
C LYS A 233 6.74 -10.86 14.23
N THR A 234 7.60 -11.39 15.10
CA THR A 234 8.33 -12.66 14.84
C THR A 234 7.44 -13.88 15.06
N VAL A 235 7.49 -14.84 14.14
CA VAL A 235 6.89 -16.16 14.36
C VAL A 235 7.73 -16.92 15.38
N LYS A 236 7.25 -17.05 16.63
CA LYS A 236 7.86 -17.99 17.57
C LYS A 236 7.61 -19.41 17.07
N PHE A 237 8.59 -19.99 16.38
CA PHE A 237 8.69 -21.44 16.31
C PHE A 237 8.88 -21.92 17.74
N LYS A 238 7.86 -22.55 18.34
CA LYS A 238 8.11 -23.41 19.49
C LYS A 238 9.02 -24.51 18.97
N ASN A 239 10.33 -24.36 19.15
CA ASN A 239 11.26 -25.47 19.04
C ASN A 239 10.74 -26.57 19.96
N THR A 240 10.09 -27.57 19.38
CA THR A 240 9.88 -28.82 20.10
C THR A 240 11.29 -29.37 20.37
N PRO A 241 11.65 -29.64 21.63
CA PRO A 241 12.99 -30.16 21.98
C PRO A 241 13.31 -31.52 21.32
N MET A 242 12.35 -32.12 20.61
CA MET A 242 12.49 -33.36 19.85
C MET A 242 13.50 -33.29 18.69
N LEU A 243 13.64 -32.16 17.98
CA LEU A 243 14.63 -32.08 16.88
C LEU A 243 16.09 -32.06 17.39
N PHE A 244 16.33 -31.50 18.58
CA PHE A 244 17.65 -31.56 19.22
C PHE A 244 18.00 -32.96 19.74
N LEU A 245 16.98 -33.76 20.12
CA LEU A 245 17.17 -35.16 20.52
C LEU A 245 17.52 -36.06 19.32
N ILE A 246 16.96 -35.79 18.13
CA ILE A 246 17.28 -36.57 16.93
C ILE A 246 18.72 -36.32 16.48
N CYS A 247 19.20 -35.07 16.42
CA CYS A 247 20.60 -34.79 16.06
C CYS A 247 21.62 -35.32 17.10
N LYS A 248 21.27 -35.35 18.39
CA LYS A 248 22.12 -35.99 19.41
C LYS A 248 22.08 -37.52 19.33
N ALA A 249 20.95 -38.13 18.98
CA ALA A 249 20.85 -39.58 18.79
C ALA A 249 21.60 -40.06 17.54
N SER A 250 21.59 -39.30 16.44
CA SER A 250 22.36 -39.61 15.23
C SER A 250 23.87 -39.62 15.48
N ASN A 251 24.38 -38.67 16.27
CA ASN A 251 25.80 -38.61 16.64
C ASN A 251 26.22 -39.70 17.63
N PHE A 252 25.29 -40.21 18.46
CA PHE A 252 25.59 -41.31 19.37
C PHE A 252 25.65 -42.68 18.68
N PHE A 253 24.91 -42.86 17.57
CA PHE A 253 24.94 -44.11 16.79
C PHE A 253 26.11 -44.19 15.79
N ILE A 254 26.67 -43.06 15.35
CA ILE A 254 27.84 -43.05 14.45
C ILE A 254 29.14 -43.30 15.23
N SER A 255 29.25 -42.87 16.50
CA SER A 255 30.46 -43.07 17.31
C SER A 255 30.65 -44.48 17.87
N LYS A 256 29.65 -45.37 17.81
CA LYS A 256 29.74 -46.75 18.34
C LYS A 256 29.93 -47.83 17.27
N ARG A 257 30.26 -47.47 16.03
CA ARG A 257 30.53 -48.44 14.94
C ARG A 257 32.00 -48.63 14.57
N HIS A 258 32.92 -48.04 15.33
CA HIS A 258 34.36 -48.29 15.23
C HIS A 258 34.96 -48.45 16.63
N VAL A 259 34.82 -49.65 17.22
CA VAL A 259 35.85 -50.47 17.91
C VAL A 259 35.24 -51.87 18.05
#